data_AF-Q65PV5-F1
#
_entry.id   AF-Q65PV5-F1
#
_cell.length_a   1.000
_cell.length_b   1.000
_cell.length_c   1.000
_cell.angle_alpha   90.00
_cell.angle_beta   90.00
_cell.angle_gamma   90.00
#
_symmetry.space_group_name_H-M   'P 1'
#
loop_
_entity.id
_entity.type
_entity.pdbx_description
1 polymer ?
#
loop_
_entity_poly.entity_id
_entity_poly.type
_entity_poly.pdbx_seq_one_letter_code
_entity_poly.pdbx_strand_id
1 'polypeptide(L)'
;MRTTVTKELIKFDNEELPINLEPAKIYFPKYEELKKRVDRLTDSLKDYVVTEDSYEQDKKVRAELNRIQKMLSKKRIEIFNEAVEPANEFKQHVSGLEKQIKCASDRISEGIKHYTDKEKDAKFQETKLRLGKLALKYNVSIRLLGDIREKDNQFNHWLNKSCSWKRIETEAENFFKSEAEKATAKADAQKVIINKANNPLFKSALPISPYLEMLDYKSLPDVLNQMDNDLESVKKQKKQQKKAMQDIKKHGDQYIDTNTGEVVDTVHSMTIKFSGTIEQFKALLQYAESNNISYERVK
;
A
#
# COMPACT_ATOMS: atom_id res chain seq x y z
N MET A 1 6.64 -44.40 -7.87
CA MET A 1 7.55 -44.08 -8.99
C MET A 1 6.92 -42.95 -9.79
N ARG A 2 7.50 -41.74 -9.81
CA ARG A 2 7.02 -40.65 -10.69
C ARG A 2 7.77 -40.78 -12.01
N THR A 3 7.07 -41.19 -13.05
CA THR A 3 7.59 -41.24 -14.41
C THR A 3 7.88 -39.81 -14.86
N THR A 4 9.15 -39.40 -14.83
CA THR A 4 9.61 -38.16 -15.47
C THR A 4 9.52 -38.36 -16.98
N VAL A 5 8.40 -37.95 -17.56
CA VAL A 5 8.27 -37.81 -19.01
C VAL A 5 9.05 -36.57 -19.41
N THR A 6 10.26 -36.76 -19.93
CA THR A 6 11.02 -35.70 -20.58
C THR A 6 10.25 -35.30 -21.83
N LYS A 7 9.64 -34.11 -21.84
CA LYS A 7 8.95 -33.60 -23.02
C LYS A 7 10.00 -33.19 -24.04
N GLU A 8 10.04 -33.84 -25.19
CA GLU A 8 10.86 -33.43 -26.32
C GLU A 8 10.43 -32.06 -26.81
N LEU A 9 11.40 -31.20 -27.19
CA LEU A 9 11.13 -29.89 -27.74
C LEU A 9 10.60 -30.06 -29.17
N ILE A 10 9.28 -29.97 -29.34
CA ILE A 10 8.66 -29.94 -30.66
C ILE A 10 8.97 -28.59 -31.28
N LYS A 11 9.81 -28.60 -32.32
CA LYS A 11 10.03 -27.44 -33.18
C LYS A 11 9.12 -27.57 -34.40
N PHE A 12 8.28 -26.57 -34.62
CA PHE A 12 7.61 -26.39 -35.90
C PHE A 12 8.60 -25.65 -36.80
N ASP A 13 9.53 -26.39 -37.39
CA ASP A 13 10.55 -25.82 -38.27
C ASP A 13 9.89 -25.33 -39.56
N ASN A 14 9.67 -24.01 -39.69
CA ASN A 14 9.25 -23.33 -40.93
C ASN A 14 8.25 -24.11 -41.79
N GLU A 15 7.23 -24.71 -41.18
CA GLU A 15 6.12 -25.28 -41.94
C GLU A 15 5.37 -24.09 -42.54
N GLU A 16 5.61 -23.82 -43.82
CA GLU A 16 4.59 -23.18 -44.63
C GLU A 16 3.32 -23.96 -44.34
N LEU A 17 2.31 -23.32 -43.76
CA LEU A 17 1.00 -23.90 -43.56
C LEU A 17 0.23 -23.61 -44.86
N PRO A 18 0.32 -24.45 -45.92
CA PRO A 18 -0.31 -24.15 -47.20
C PRO A 18 -1.82 -24.21 -47.04
N ILE A 19 -2.41 -23.06 -46.72
CA ILE A 19 -3.85 -22.86 -46.62
C ILE A 19 -4.27 -22.11 -47.87
N ASN A 20 -4.94 -22.81 -48.77
CA ASN A 20 -5.46 -22.23 -50.01
C ASN A 20 -6.96 -22.01 -49.89
N LEU A 21 -7.42 -20.83 -50.30
CA LEU A 21 -8.84 -20.50 -50.41
C LEU A 21 -9.19 -20.33 -51.89
N GLU A 22 -10.06 -21.18 -52.42
CA GLU A 22 -10.67 -20.96 -53.72
C GLU A 22 -12.01 -20.23 -53.58
N PRO A 23 -12.29 -19.17 -54.36
CA PRO A 23 -13.57 -18.48 -54.32
C PRO A 23 -14.73 -19.40 -54.73
N ALA A 24 -15.85 -19.34 -54.00
CA ALA A 24 -17.07 -20.03 -54.38
C ALA A 24 -17.58 -19.56 -55.75
N LYS A 25 -17.85 -20.50 -56.66
CA LYS A 25 -18.37 -20.21 -58.01
C LYS A 25 -19.87 -20.51 -58.04
N ILE A 26 -20.69 -19.47 -58.20
CA ILE A 26 -22.15 -19.60 -58.31
C ILE A 26 -22.56 -19.45 -59.78
N TYR A 27 -23.21 -20.48 -60.32
CA TYR A 27 -23.72 -20.48 -61.70
C TYR A 27 -25.24 -20.34 -61.72
N PHE A 28 -25.74 -19.22 -62.27
CA PHE A 28 -27.18 -18.94 -62.39
C PHE A 28 -27.60 -18.69 -63.86
N PRO A 29 -27.64 -19.74 -64.70
CA PRO A 29 -27.77 -19.61 -66.15
C PRO A 29 -29.04 -18.91 -66.64
N LYS A 30 -30.16 -19.05 -65.92
CA LYS A 30 -31.48 -18.48 -66.30
C LYS A 30 -31.83 -17.21 -65.54
N TYR A 31 -30.86 -16.54 -64.93
CA TYR A 31 -31.10 -15.32 -64.16
C TYR A 31 -31.79 -14.24 -65.01
N GLU A 32 -31.26 -13.96 -66.20
CA GLU A 32 -31.79 -12.90 -67.08
C GLU A 32 -33.22 -13.19 -67.55
N GLU A 33 -33.55 -14.45 -67.83
CA GLU A 33 -34.90 -14.86 -68.18
C GLU A 33 -35.87 -14.66 -67.02
N LEU A 34 -35.46 -15.06 -65.81
CA LEU A 34 -36.25 -14.88 -64.60
C LEU A 34 -36.44 -13.39 -64.29
N LYS A 35 -35.37 -12.59 -64.36
CA LYS A 35 -35.40 -11.15 -64.11
C LYS A 35 -36.39 -10.46 -65.04
N LYS A 36 -36.28 -10.70 -66.36
CA LYS A 36 -37.22 -10.14 -67.35
C LYS A 36 -38.66 -10.55 -67.09
N ARG A 37 -38.90 -11.77 -66.62
CA ARG A 37 -40.26 -12.24 -66.28
C ARG A 37 -40.80 -11.55 -65.04
N VAL A 38 -39.98 -11.36 -64.00
CA VAL A 38 -40.35 -10.63 -62.79
C VAL A 38 -40.61 -9.17 -63.12
N ASP A 39 -39.70 -8.50 -63.84
CA ASP A 39 -39.82 -7.09 -64.23
C ASP A 39 -41.15 -6.83 -64.96
N ARG A 40 -41.46 -7.62 -66.01
CA ARG A 40 -42.73 -7.50 -66.75
C ARG A 40 -43.96 -7.67 -65.86
N LEU A 41 -43.92 -8.64 -64.94
CA LEU A 41 -45.04 -8.94 -64.07
C LEU A 41 -45.24 -7.83 -63.03
N THR A 42 -44.16 -7.31 -62.45
CA THR A 42 -44.23 -6.17 -61.53
C THR A 42 -44.67 -4.89 -62.21
N ASP A 43 -44.23 -4.66 -63.46
CA ASP A 43 -44.63 -3.49 -64.24
C ASP A 43 -46.12 -3.53 -64.58
N SER A 44 -46.67 -4.70 -64.95
CA SER A 44 -48.10 -4.86 -65.23
C SER A 44 -49.01 -4.64 -64.02
N LEU A 45 -48.44 -4.65 -62.80
CA LEU A 45 -49.18 -4.55 -61.55
C LEU A 45 -49.03 -3.18 -60.85
N LYS A 46 -48.25 -2.23 -61.40
CA LYS A 46 -47.98 -0.93 -60.75
C LYS A 46 -49.24 -0.09 -60.51
N ASP A 47 -50.13 -0.05 -61.51
CA ASP A 47 -51.37 0.74 -61.48
C ASP A 47 -52.62 -0.16 -61.44
N TYR A 48 -52.44 -1.46 -61.13
CA TYR A 48 -53.53 -2.43 -61.12
C TYR A 48 -54.38 -2.32 -59.84
N VAL A 49 -55.70 -2.25 -60.01
CA VAL A 49 -56.68 -2.22 -58.91
C VAL A 49 -57.54 -3.49 -58.99
N VAL A 50 -57.59 -4.23 -57.88
CA VAL A 50 -58.45 -5.42 -57.74
C VAL A 50 -59.91 -5.00 -57.77
N THR A 51 -60.72 -5.68 -58.57
CA THR A 51 -62.18 -5.52 -58.62
C THR A 51 -62.88 -6.73 -58.00
N GLU A 52 -64.19 -6.62 -57.78
CA GLU A 52 -64.99 -7.72 -57.24
C GLU A 52 -64.96 -8.96 -58.16
N ASP A 53 -65.01 -8.74 -59.48
CA ASP A 53 -64.95 -9.80 -60.49
C ASP A 53 -63.56 -10.46 -60.60
N SER A 54 -62.47 -9.73 -60.31
CA SER A 54 -61.09 -10.24 -60.42
C SER A 54 -60.58 -10.90 -59.13
N TYR A 55 -61.27 -10.69 -58.00
CA TYR A 55 -60.81 -11.02 -56.65
C TYR A 55 -60.29 -12.46 -56.48
N GLU A 56 -61.05 -13.46 -56.92
CA GLU A 56 -60.67 -14.87 -56.77
C GLU A 56 -59.44 -15.25 -57.60
N GLN A 57 -59.27 -14.63 -58.76
CA GLN A 57 -58.10 -14.85 -59.60
C GLN A 57 -56.87 -14.13 -59.04
N ASP A 58 -57.04 -12.90 -58.55
CA ASP A 58 -55.97 -12.09 -57.95
C ASP A 58 -55.41 -12.73 -56.68
N LYS A 59 -56.26 -13.38 -55.90
CA LYS A 59 -55.85 -14.18 -54.73
C LYS A 59 -54.89 -15.31 -55.13
N LYS A 60 -55.15 -16.00 -56.24
CA LYS A 60 -54.28 -17.06 -56.78
C LYS A 60 -52.96 -16.48 -57.31
N VAL A 61 -53.02 -15.37 -58.04
CA VAL A 61 -51.82 -14.67 -58.54
C VAL A 61 -50.92 -14.24 -57.39
N ARG A 62 -51.47 -13.63 -56.34
CA ARG A 62 -50.72 -13.26 -55.12
C ARG A 62 -50.10 -14.47 -54.43
N ALA A 63 -50.83 -15.58 -54.33
CA ALA A 63 -50.31 -16.81 -53.72
C ALA A 63 -49.09 -17.34 -54.49
N GLU A 64 -49.14 -17.32 -55.82
CA GLU A 64 -48.04 -17.76 -56.67
C GLU A 64 -46.82 -16.81 -56.59
N LEU A 65 -47.03 -15.50 -56.52
CA LEU A 65 -45.95 -14.54 -56.29
C LEU A 65 -45.23 -14.77 -54.96
N ASN A 66 -45.99 -14.98 -53.90
CA ASN A 66 -45.44 -15.33 -52.59
C ASN A 66 -44.68 -16.66 -52.63
N ARG A 67 -45.17 -17.64 -53.39
CA ARG A 67 -44.50 -18.94 -53.58
C ARG A 67 -43.14 -18.76 -54.25
N ILE A 68 -43.08 -18.01 -55.35
CA ILE A 68 -41.84 -17.72 -56.09
C ILE A 68 -40.85 -16.96 -55.20
N GLN A 69 -41.30 -15.92 -54.49
CA GLN A 69 -40.47 -15.16 -53.55
C GLN A 69 -39.85 -16.08 -52.49
N LYS A 70 -40.66 -16.93 -51.85
CA LYS A 70 -40.18 -17.88 -50.83
C LYS A 70 -39.17 -18.87 -51.40
N MET A 71 -39.42 -19.39 -52.61
CA MET A 71 -38.50 -20.32 -53.27
C MET A 71 -37.15 -19.67 -53.57
N LEU A 72 -37.13 -18.44 -54.08
CA LEU A 72 -35.90 -17.68 -54.33
C LEU A 72 -35.16 -17.38 -53.03
N SER A 73 -35.87 -16.95 -51.98
CA SER A 73 -35.27 -16.72 -50.67
C SER A 73 -34.65 -17.99 -50.08
N LYS A 74 -35.34 -19.13 -50.19
CA LYS A 74 -34.86 -20.42 -49.72
C LYS A 74 -33.58 -20.83 -50.48
N LYS A 75 -33.60 -20.75 -51.81
CA LYS A 75 -32.42 -21.07 -52.63
C LYS A 75 -31.23 -20.13 -52.38
N ARG A 76 -31.48 -18.84 -52.17
CA ARG A 76 -30.44 -17.88 -51.75
C ARG A 76 -29.77 -18.33 -50.45
N ILE A 77 -30.57 -18.70 -49.43
CA ILE A 77 -30.05 -19.14 -48.13
C ILE A 77 -29.27 -20.45 -48.26
N GLU A 78 -29.80 -21.43 -48.99
CA GLU A 78 -29.14 -22.73 -49.23
C GLU A 78 -27.76 -22.55 -49.85
N ILE A 79 -27.67 -21.87 -51.01
CA ILE A 79 -26.40 -21.66 -51.72
C ILE A 79 -25.42 -20.81 -50.91
N PHE A 80 -25.91 -19.80 -50.17
CA PHE A 80 -25.06 -18.99 -49.30
C PHE A 80 -24.44 -19.82 -48.17
N ASN A 81 -25.23 -20.69 -47.53
CA ASN A 81 -24.74 -21.54 -46.46
C ASN A 81 -23.71 -22.55 -46.99
N GLU A 82 -23.98 -23.21 -48.12
CA GLU A 82 -23.03 -24.13 -48.78
C GLU A 82 -21.71 -23.42 -49.13
N ALA A 83 -21.78 -22.17 -49.61
CA ALA A 83 -20.59 -21.41 -49.98
C ALA A 83 -19.72 -21.00 -48.78
N VAL A 84 -20.33 -20.82 -47.59
CA VAL A 84 -19.64 -20.32 -46.39
C VAL A 84 -19.25 -21.45 -45.42
N GLU A 85 -19.91 -22.61 -45.51
CA GLU A 85 -19.67 -23.78 -44.64
C GLU A 85 -18.19 -24.20 -44.58
N PRO A 86 -17.44 -24.35 -45.70
CA PRO A 86 -16.02 -24.71 -45.66
C PRO A 86 -15.15 -23.70 -44.88
N ALA A 87 -15.47 -22.41 -44.98
CA ALA A 87 -14.76 -21.37 -44.24
C ALA A 87 -15.09 -21.42 -42.73
N ASN A 88 -16.33 -21.74 -42.38
CA ASN A 88 -16.73 -21.95 -40.98
C ASN A 88 -16.06 -23.18 -40.37
N GLU A 89 -16.00 -24.30 -41.09
CA GLU A 89 -15.31 -25.53 -40.65
C GLU A 89 -13.82 -25.27 -40.45
N PHE A 90 -13.16 -24.63 -41.42
CA PHE A 90 -11.76 -24.24 -41.29
C PHE A 90 -11.52 -23.41 -40.03
N LYS A 91 -12.35 -22.38 -39.80
CA LYS A 91 -12.27 -21.55 -38.59
C LYS A 91 -12.42 -22.39 -37.32
N GLN A 92 -13.39 -23.30 -37.27
CA GLN A 92 -13.60 -24.16 -36.11
C GLN A 92 -12.40 -25.09 -35.84
N HIS A 93 -11.83 -25.69 -36.89
CA HIS A 93 -10.66 -26.55 -36.79
C HIS A 93 -9.45 -25.77 -36.25
N VAL A 94 -9.13 -24.62 -36.85
CA VAL A 94 -7.99 -23.79 -36.41
C VAL A 94 -8.17 -23.30 -34.99
N SER A 95 -9.35 -22.77 -34.64
CA SER A 95 -9.64 -22.36 -33.25
C SER A 95 -9.60 -23.52 -32.26
N GLY A 96 -9.93 -24.74 -32.69
CA GLY A 96 -9.77 -25.95 -31.89
C GLY A 96 -8.30 -26.22 -31.56
N LEU A 97 -7.44 -26.17 -32.57
CA LEU A 97 -5.99 -26.35 -32.42
C LEU A 97 -5.37 -25.24 -31.54
N GLU A 98 -5.72 -23.97 -31.78
CA GLU A 98 -5.28 -22.84 -30.96
C GLU A 98 -5.62 -23.03 -29.48
N LYS A 99 -6.85 -23.47 -29.17
CA LYS A 99 -7.28 -23.75 -27.80
C LYS A 99 -6.48 -24.88 -27.16
N GLN A 100 -6.21 -25.96 -27.89
CA GLN A 100 -5.40 -27.07 -27.38
C GLN A 100 -3.98 -26.62 -27.07
N ILE A 101 -3.36 -25.84 -27.97
CA ILE A 101 -2.02 -25.27 -27.77
C ILE A 101 -2.01 -24.34 -26.55
N LYS A 102 -3.00 -23.45 -26.44
CA LYS A 102 -3.16 -22.53 -25.30
C LYS A 102 -3.25 -23.30 -23.98
N CYS A 103 -4.09 -24.32 -23.91
CA CYS A 103 -4.26 -25.13 -22.70
C CYS A 103 -2.97 -25.86 -22.31
N ALA A 104 -2.23 -26.41 -23.29
CA ALA A 104 -0.95 -27.05 -23.04
C ALA A 104 0.11 -26.05 -22.55
N SER A 105 0.17 -24.87 -23.18
CA SER A 105 1.05 -23.76 -22.81
C SER A 105 0.78 -23.29 -21.38
N ASP A 106 -0.48 -23.01 -21.05
CA ASP A 106 -0.88 -22.50 -19.73
C ASP A 106 -0.53 -23.49 -18.60
N ARG A 107 -0.74 -24.79 -18.82
CA ARG A 107 -0.32 -25.84 -17.87
C ARG A 107 1.19 -25.87 -17.64
N ILE A 108 1.98 -25.64 -18.69
CA ILE A 108 3.44 -25.56 -18.56
C ILE A 108 3.83 -24.27 -17.81
N SER A 109 3.21 -23.14 -18.14
CA SER A 109 3.43 -21.86 -17.47
C SER A 109 3.13 -21.93 -15.97
N GLU A 110 2.04 -22.59 -15.58
CA GLU A 110 1.71 -22.85 -14.17
C GLU A 110 2.78 -23.69 -13.47
N GLY A 111 3.26 -24.75 -14.13
CA GLY A 111 4.36 -25.58 -13.62
C GLY A 111 5.64 -24.77 -13.43
N ILE A 112 6.04 -23.96 -14.42
CA ILE A 112 7.21 -23.07 -14.34
C ILE A 112 7.05 -22.08 -13.18
N LYS A 113 5.88 -21.46 -13.06
CA LYS A 113 5.58 -20.51 -11.98
C LYS A 113 5.69 -21.19 -10.61
N HIS A 114 5.09 -22.37 -10.43
CA HIS A 114 5.18 -23.12 -9.17
C HIS A 114 6.63 -23.39 -8.76
N TYR A 115 7.49 -23.83 -9.68
CA TYR A 115 8.90 -24.07 -9.36
C TYR A 115 9.69 -22.78 -9.15
N THR A 116 9.38 -21.71 -9.87
CA THR A 116 10.00 -20.39 -9.68
C THR A 116 9.67 -19.83 -8.30
N ASP A 117 8.41 -19.92 -7.88
CA ASP A 117 7.95 -19.47 -6.57
C ASP A 117 8.56 -20.33 -5.46
N LYS A 118 8.67 -21.65 -5.67
CA LYS A 118 9.35 -22.56 -4.74
C LYS A 118 10.85 -22.27 -4.60
N GLU A 119 11.56 -21.97 -5.69
CA GLU A 119 12.97 -21.55 -5.65
C GLU A 119 13.11 -20.23 -4.87
N LYS A 120 12.22 -19.26 -5.08
CA LYS A 120 12.22 -17.98 -4.35
C LYS A 120 11.96 -18.18 -2.85
N ASP A 121 11.01 -19.02 -2.48
CA ASP A 121 10.73 -19.30 -1.05
C ASP A 121 11.91 -20.03 -0.39
N ALA A 122 12.51 -21.02 -1.06
CA ALA A 122 13.71 -21.68 -0.57
C ALA A 122 14.87 -20.68 -0.35
N LYS A 123 15.09 -19.78 -1.31
CA LYS A 123 16.11 -18.73 -1.19
C LYS A 123 15.79 -17.77 -0.05
N PHE A 124 14.53 -17.41 0.15
CA PHE A 124 14.08 -16.57 1.28
C PHE A 124 14.38 -17.22 2.63
N GLN A 125 14.06 -18.52 2.80
CA GLN A 125 14.39 -19.24 4.03
C GLN A 125 15.90 -19.31 4.26
N GLU A 126 16.67 -19.55 3.20
CA GLU A 126 18.13 -19.55 3.26
C GLU A 126 18.69 -18.17 3.65
N THR A 127 18.14 -17.09 3.08
CA THR A 127 18.50 -15.71 3.42
C THR A 127 18.24 -15.42 4.89
N LYS A 128 17.08 -15.81 5.42
CA LYS A 128 16.77 -15.67 6.86
C LYS A 128 17.80 -16.37 7.75
N LEU A 129 18.18 -17.60 7.39
CA LEU A 129 19.14 -18.37 8.18
C LEU A 129 20.55 -17.77 8.13
N ARG A 130 21.05 -17.45 6.92
CA ARG A 130 22.40 -16.93 6.71
C ARG A 130 22.56 -15.53 7.29
N LEU A 131 21.63 -14.63 6.97
CA LEU A 131 21.70 -13.24 7.41
C LEU A 131 21.30 -13.08 8.88
N GLY A 132 20.60 -14.04 9.49
CA GLY A 132 20.32 -14.03 10.93
C GLY A 132 21.60 -14.02 11.78
N LYS A 133 22.59 -14.85 11.40
CA LYS A 133 23.90 -14.85 12.05
C LYS A 133 24.64 -13.53 11.85
N LEU A 134 24.56 -12.96 10.64
CA LEU A 134 25.18 -11.69 10.33
C LEU A 134 24.53 -10.54 11.11
N ALA A 135 23.21 -10.50 11.23
CA ALA A 135 22.49 -9.49 12.00
C ALA A 135 22.88 -9.52 13.49
N LEU A 136 23.02 -10.73 14.06
CA LEU A 136 23.48 -10.92 15.43
C LEU A 136 24.89 -10.37 15.68
N LYS A 137 25.82 -10.48 14.71
CA LYS A 137 27.17 -9.88 14.79
C LYS A 137 27.12 -8.37 15.05
N TYR A 138 26.10 -7.69 14.52
CA TYR A 138 25.89 -6.25 14.69
C TYR A 138 24.93 -5.90 15.83
N ASN A 139 24.41 -6.89 16.57
CA ASN A 139 23.35 -6.71 17.56
C ASN A 139 22.09 -6.04 16.98
N VAL A 140 21.79 -6.32 15.71
CA VAL A 140 20.63 -5.78 14.98
C VAL A 140 19.62 -6.88 14.73
N SER A 141 18.32 -6.55 14.83
CA SER A 141 17.26 -7.49 14.52
C SER A 141 17.14 -7.70 13.02
N ILE A 142 17.21 -8.95 12.56
CA ILE A 142 16.95 -9.30 11.15
C ILE A 142 15.56 -8.86 10.67
N ARG A 143 14.60 -8.66 11.59
CA ARG A 143 13.25 -8.20 11.26
C ARG A 143 13.23 -6.82 10.59
N LEU A 144 14.28 -6.02 10.76
CA LEU A 144 14.40 -4.70 10.10
C LEU A 144 14.53 -4.80 8.58
N LEU A 145 14.86 -5.98 8.03
CA LEU A 145 14.78 -6.21 6.59
C LEU A 145 13.32 -6.26 6.06
N GLY A 146 12.32 -6.39 6.95
CA GLY A 146 10.92 -6.57 6.56
C GLY A 146 10.65 -7.93 5.89
N ASP A 147 9.51 -8.05 5.22
CA ASP A 147 9.25 -9.20 4.35
C ASP A 147 9.82 -8.92 2.95
N ILE A 148 11.03 -9.42 2.69
CA ILE A 148 11.70 -9.21 1.40
C ILE A 148 10.97 -9.88 0.21
N ARG A 149 9.87 -10.61 0.43
CA ARG A 149 9.00 -11.11 -0.65
C ARG A 149 8.09 -10.03 -1.23
N GLU A 150 7.84 -8.96 -0.48
CA GLU A 150 7.06 -7.81 -0.95
C GLU A 150 7.79 -7.09 -2.08
N LYS A 151 7.04 -6.68 -3.12
CA LYS A 151 7.64 -6.15 -4.37
C LYS A 151 8.28 -4.77 -4.19
N ASP A 152 7.78 -3.99 -3.25
CA ASP A 152 8.23 -2.66 -2.87
C ASP A 152 9.35 -2.69 -1.82
N ASN A 153 9.66 -3.85 -1.25
CA ASN A 153 10.82 -4.01 -0.38
C ASN A 153 12.11 -3.83 -1.18
N GLN A 154 12.99 -2.93 -0.73
CA GLN A 154 14.27 -2.63 -1.37
C GLN A 154 15.20 -3.83 -1.55
N PHE A 155 14.98 -4.94 -0.81
CA PHE A 155 15.77 -6.16 -0.86
C PHE A 155 15.09 -7.29 -1.66
N ASN A 156 13.96 -7.03 -2.34
CA ASN A 156 13.22 -8.06 -3.09
C ASN A 156 14.06 -8.72 -4.19
N HIS A 157 14.98 -7.98 -4.81
CA HIS A 157 15.88 -8.50 -5.84
C HIS A 157 16.81 -9.60 -5.33
N TRP A 158 17.01 -9.73 -4.02
CA TRP A 158 17.79 -10.83 -3.44
C TRP A 158 17.18 -12.20 -3.74
N LEU A 159 15.86 -12.29 -3.89
CA LEU A 159 15.16 -13.54 -4.20
C LEU A 159 15.34 -13.98 -5.67
N ASN A 160 15.86 -13.11 -6.53
CA ASN A 160 16.11 -13.46 -7.93
C ASN A 160 17.28 -14.46 -8.05
N LYS A 161 17.12 -15.46 -8.92
CA LYS A 161 18.14 -16.51 -9.16
C LYS A 161 19.52 -15.93 -9.56
N SER A 162 19.52 -14.83 -10.30
CA SER A 162 20.72 -14.13 -10.75
C SER A 162 21.45 -13.35 -9.65
N CYS A 163 20.81 -13.07 -8.51
CA CYS A 163 21.45 -12.32 -7.43
C CYS A 163 22.37 -13.23 -6.61
N SER A 164 23.67 -12.94 -6.62
CA SER A 164 24.69 -13.76 -5.96
C SER A 164 24.68 -13.60 -4.45
N TRP A 165 25.05 -14.66 -3.72
CA TRP A 165 25.17 -14.62 -2.25
C TRP A 165 26.14 -13.54 -1.76
N LYS A 166 27.27 -13.35 -2.45
CA LYS A 166 28.25 -12.31 -2.12
C LYS A 166 27.61 -10.91 -2.12
N ARG A 167 26.78 -10.61 -3.12
CA ARG A 167 26.06 -9.33 -3.22
C ARG A 167 25.07 -9.17 -2.07
N ILE A 168 24.28 -10.21 -1.80
CA ILE A 168 23.30 -10.21 -0.69
C ILE A 168 24.00 -9.96 0.65
N GLU A 169 25.09 -10.66 0.93
CA GLU A 169 25.85 -10.54 2.18
C GLU A 169 26.47 -9.15 2.34
N THR A 170 27.02 -8.57 1.27
CA THR A 170 27.60 -7.22 1.29
C THR A 170 26.53 -6.15 1.54
N GLU A 171 25.40 -6.22 0.83
CA GLU A 171 24.29 -5.27 1.01
C GLU A 171 23.70 -5.40 2.43
N ALA A 172 23.53 -6.62 2.94
CA ALA A 172 23.06 -6.88 4.29
C ALA A 172 24.04 -6.39 5.37
N GLU A 173 25.34 -6.61 5.19
CA GLU A 173 26.37 -6.17 6.14
C GLU A 173 26.38 -4.64 6.25
N ASN A 174 26.31 -3.93 5.12
CA ASN A 174 26.22 -2.48 5.10
C ASN A 174 24.95 -1.97 5.80
N PHE A 175 23.82 -2.61 5.55
CA PHE A 175 22.55 -2.27 6.21
C PHE A 175 22.64 -2.45 7.73
N PHE A 176 23.04 -3.64 8.20
CA PHE A 176 23.14 -3.92 9.63
C PHE A 176 24.17 -3.04 10.33
N LYS A 177 25.30 -2.76 9.68
CA LYS A 177 26.29 -1.82 10.21
C LYS A 177 25.70 -0.43 10.39
N SER A 178 24.98 0.09 9.39
CA SER A 178 24.33 1.41 9.48
C SER A 178 23.28 1.46 10.59
N GLU A 179 22.46 0.40 10.74
CA GLU A 179 21.46 0.34 11.82
C GLU A 179 22.11 0.25 13.21
N ALA A 180 23.22 -0.47 13.35
CA ALA A 180 23.98 -0.52 14.60
C ALA A 180 24.59 0.84 14.96
N GLU A 181 25.12 1.57 13.97
CA GLU A 181 25.64 2.94 14.15
C GLU A 181 24.54 3.90 14.59
N LYS A 182 23.35 3.85 13.97
CA LYS A 182 22.19 4.65 14.39
C LYS A 182 21.74 4.33 15.82
N ALA A 183 21.67 3.05 16.17
CA ALA A 183 21.29 2.62 17.52
C ALA A 183 22.30 3.11 18.58
N THR A 184 23.60 3.03 18.26
CA THR A 184 24.68 3.54 19.12
C THR A 184 24.58 5.05 19.30
N ALA A 185 24.42 5.79 18.19
CA ALA A 185 24.26 7.25 18.23
C ALA A 185 23.05 7.68 19.06
N LYS A 186 21.92 6.97 18.93
CA LYS A 186 20.71 7.21 19.74
C LYS A 186 20.97 6.95 21.22
N ALA A 187 21.62 5.83 21.57
CA ALA A 187 21.95 5.51 22.96
C ALA A 187 22.88 6.56 23.59
N ASP A 188 23.87 7.05 22.83
CA ASP A 188 24.78 8.10 23.32
C ASP A 188 24.06 9.45 23.46
N ALA A 189 23.18 9.81 22.52
CA ALA A 189 22.32 10.98 22.65
C ALA A 189 21.42 10.90 23.90
N GLN A 190 20.84 9.73 24.19
CA GLN A 190 20.05 9.50 25.40
C GLN A 190 20.89 9.69 26.67
N LYS A 191 22.13 9.18 26.72
CA LYS A 191 23.05 9.41 27.85
C LYS A 191 23.32 10.90 28.06
N VAL A 192 23.54 11.67 26.98
CA VAL A 192 23.76 13.12 27.07
C VAL A 192 22.54 13.82 27.67
N ILE A 193 21.32 13.46 27.23
CA ILE A 193 20.07 14.00 27.78
C ILE A 193 19.92 13.64 29.26
N ILE A 194 20.15 12.38 29.65
CA ILE A 194 20.09 11.92 31.04
C ILE A 194 21.08 12.69 31.92
N ASN A 195 22.31 12.89 31.45
CA ASN A 195 23.32 13.64 32.17
C ASN A 195 22.94 15.11 32.33
N LYS A 196 22.36 15.76 31.31
CA LYS A 196 21.87 17.13 31.41
C LYS A 196 20.68 17.25 32.36
N ALA A 197 19.75 16.30 32.30
CA ALA A 197 18.59 16.21 33.17
C ALA A 197 18.95 15.90 34.63
N ASN A 198 20.17 15.46 34.92
CA ASN A 198 20.62 15.22 36.29
C ASN A 198 20.75 16.49 37.15
N ASN A 199 20.64 17.68 36.55
CA ASN A 199 20.57 18.96 37.25
C ASN A 199 19.40 18.95 38.29
N PRO A 200 19.63 19.36 39.56
CA PRO A 200 18.59 19.32 40.61
C PRO A 200 17.31 20.12 40.29
N LEU A 201 17.46 21.27 39.63
CA LEU A 201 16.31 22.08 39.22
C LEU A 201 15.52 21.39 38.12
N PHE A 202 16.20 20.71 37.19
CA PHE A 202 15.56 19.94 36.15
C PHE A 202 14.80 18.75 36.74
N LYS A 203 15.46 17.90 37.55
CA LYS A 203 14.84 16.72 38.19
C LYS A 203 13.58 17.06 38.99
N SER A 204 13.55 18.23 39.64
CA SER A 204 12.42 18.63 40.49
C SER A 204 11.27 19.29 39.73
N ALA A 205 11.49 19.75 38.50
CA ALA A 205 10.52 20.58 37.77
C ALA A 205 10.09 20.02 36.42
N LEU A 206 10.89 19.16 35.79
CA LEU A 206 10.68 18.71 34.41
C LEU A 206 10.84 17.18 34.28
N PRO A 207 9.90 16.47 33.63
CA PRO A 207 10.05 15.05 33.33
C PRO A 207 11.03 14.83 32.16
N ILE A 208 11.87 13.80 32.24
CA ILE A 208 12.87 13.52 31.20
C ILE A 208 12.29 12.83 29.95
N SER A 209 11.23 12.01 30.11
CA SER A 209 10.71 11.14 29.04
C SER A 209 10.41 11.87 27.72
N PRO A 210 9.74 13.05 27.71
CA PRO A 210 9.45 13.76 26.46
C PRO A 210 10.70 14.08 25.64
N TYR A 211 11.82 14.42 26.30
CA TYR A 211 13.07 14.75 25.61
C TYR A 211 13.74 13.51 25.01
N LEU A 212 13.60 12.34 25.66
CA LEU A 212 14.09 11.08 25.10
C LEU A 212 13.27 10.65 23.88
N GLU A 213 11.96 10.87 23.90
CA GLU A 213 11.06 10.60 22.77
C GLU A 213 11.33 11.55 21.59
N MET A 214 11.70 12.81 21.87
CA MET A 214 12.06 13.76 20.81
C MET A 214 13.21 13.29 19.91
N LEU A 215 14.11 12.41 20.39
CA LEU A 215 15.18 11.85 19.57
C LEU A 215 14.68 10.98 18.40
N ASP A 216 13.40 10.62 18.37
CA ASP A 216 12.79 9.91 17.25
C ASP A 216 12.59 10.81 16.02
N TYR A 217 12.54 12.14 16.21
CA TYR A 217 12.25 13.09 15.14
C TYR A 217 13.02 14.43 15.21
N LYS A 218 13.83 14.66 16.25
CA LYS A 218 14.70 15.84 16.41
C LYS A 218 16.15 15.45 16.61
N SER A 219 17.05 16.35 16.24
CA SER A 219 18.48 16.18 16.49
C SER A 219 18.81 16.40 17.97
N LEU A 220 19.89 15.78 18.46
CA LEU A 220 20.37 16.00 19.84
C LEU A 220 20.55 17.50 20.16
N PRO A 221 21.19 18.34 19.31
CA PRO A 221 21.29 19.78 19.56
C PRO A 221 19.93 20.47 19.78
N ASP A 222 18.93 20.15 18.96
CA ASP A 222 17.58 20.74 19.09
C ASP A 222 16.91 20.35 20.40
N VAL A 223 17.07 19.08 20.81
CA VAL A 223 16.55 18.59 22.09
C VAL A 223 17.25 19.29 23.26
N LEU A 224 18.58 19.45 23.21
CA LEU A 224 19.33 20.13 24.26
C LEU A 224 18.93 21.61 24.38
N ASN A 225 18.71 22.29 23.26
CA ASN A 225 18.21 23.67 23.24
C ASN A 225 16.80 23.78 23.85
N GLN A 226 15.91 22.82 23.55
CA GLN A 226 14.59 22.77 24.16
C GLN A 226 14.68 22.61 25.68
N MET A 227 15.52 21.69 26.16
CA MET A 227 15.75 21.49 27.59
C MET A 227 16.23 22.78 28.28
N ASP A 228 17.12 23.55 27.63
CA ASP A 228 17.61 24.82 28.18
C ASP A 228 16.50 25.87 28.25
N ASN A 229 15.70 26.02 27.19
CA ASN A 229 14.57 26.96 27.16
C ASN A 229 13.52 26.67 28.23
N ASP A 230 13.19 25.39 28.43
CA ASP A 230 12.21 24.96 29.43
C ASP A 230 12.76 25.20 30.85
N LEU A 231 14.04 24.90 31.07
CA LEU A 231 14.69 25.15 32.36
C LEU A 231 14.78 26.65 32.69
N GLU A 232 15.08 27.50 31.70
CA GLU A 232 15.05 28.95 31.86
C GLU A 232 13.63 29.48 32.16
N SER A 233 12.61 28.88 31.57
CA SER A 233 11.22 29.20 31.86
C SER A 233 10.86 28.85 33.32
N VAL A 234 11.28 27.68 33.80
CA VAL A 234 11.14 27.29 35.21
C VAL A 234 11.88 28.27 36.14
N LYS A 235 13.11 28.68 35.80
CA LYS A 235 13.86 29.67 36.59
C LYS A 235 13.12 31.01 36.66
N LYS A 236 12.59 31.49 35.54
CA LYS A 236 11.81 32.74 35.48
C LYS A 236 10.56 32.65 36.34
N GLN A 237 9.79 31.56 36.23
CA GLN A 237 8.59 31.33 37.05
C GLN A 237 8.92 31.28 38.54
N LYS A 238 9.93 30.50 38.96
CA LYS A 238 10.36 30.46 40.37
C LYS A 238 10.83 31.83 40.87
N LYS A 239 11.52 32.63 40.04
CA LYS A 239 11.95 33.99 40.40
C LYS A 239 10.76 34.94 40.55
N GLN A 240 9.76 34.84 39.67
CA GLN A 240 8.52 35.62 39.78
C GLN A 240 7.72 35.22 41.02
N GLN A 241 7.56 33.92 41.31
CA GLN A 241 6.93 33.44 42.53
C GLN A 241 7.65 33.92 43.79
N LYS A 242 9.00 33.89 43.80
CA LYS A 242 9.80 34.44 44.90
C LYS A 242 9.53 35.93 45.14
N LYS A 243 9.49 36.73 44.07
CA LYS A 243 9.19 38.17 44.17
C LYS A 243 7.79 38.41 44.71
N ALA A 244 6.78 37.76 44.12
CA ALA A 244 5.40 37.85 44.60
C ALA A 244 5.27 37.50 46.08
N MET A 245 5.95 36.44 46.56
CA MET A 245 5.93 36.07 47.98
C MET A 245 6.65 37.07 48.91
N GLN A 246 7.69 37.76 48.41
CA GLN A 246 8.41 38.80 49.16
C GLN A 246 7.60 40.11 49.27
N ASP A 247 6.82 40.39 48.24
CA ASP A 247 5.98 41.59 48.18
C ASP A 247 4.70 41.44 49.00
N ILE A 248 4.37 40.24 49.48
CA ILE A 248 3.26 40.00 50.41
C ILE A 248 3.72 40.27 51.85
N LYS A 249 3.07 41.24 52.52
CA LYS A 249 3.30 41.53 53.95
C LYS A 249 2.03 41.37 54.77
N LYS A 250 2.18 40.89 56.01
CA LYS A 250 1.08 40.85 56.98
C LYS A 250 0.80 42.26 57.48
N HIS A 251 -0.45 42.71 57.37
CA HIS A 251 -0.93 43.99 57.88
C HIS A 251 -2.20 43.75 58.69
N GLY A 252 -2.06 43.72 60.02
CA GLY A 252 -3.13 43.25 60.91
C GLY A 252 -3.36 41.74 60.75
N ASP A 253 -4.62 41.33 60.53
CA ASP A 253 -5.02 39.93 60.33
C ASP A 253 -4.98 39.46 58.86
N GLN A 254 -4.66 40.36 57.93
CA GLN A 254 -4.69 40.09 56.49
C GLN A 254 -3.29 40.18 55.87
N TYR A 255 -3.09 39.47 54.76
CA TYR A 255 -1.89 39.57 53.93
C TYR A 255 -2.18 40.49 52.75
N ILE A 256 -1.32 41.48 52.51
CA ILE A 256 -1.49 42.49 51.46
C ILE A 256 -0.29 42.41 50.52
N ASP A 257 -0.54 42.41 49.21
CA ASP A 257 0.49 42.63 48.19
C ASP A 257 0.89 44.11 48.22
N THR A 258 2.15 44.38 48.58
CA THR A 258 2.66 45.73 48.78
C THR A 258 2.83 46.54 47.49
N ASN A 259 2.77 45.90 46.32
CA ASN A 259 2.83 46.57 45.02
C ASN A 259 1.44 46.93 44.48
N THR A 260 0.42 46.10 44.72
CA THR A 260 -0.95 46.35 44.21
C THR A 260 -1.89 46.94 45.26
N GLY A 261 -1.58 46.77 46.55
CA GLY A 261 -2.44 47.16 47.66
C GLY A 261 -3.64 46.23 47.88
N GLU A 262 -3.71 45.10 47.18
CA GLU A 262 -4.82 44.14 47.27
C GLU A 262 -4.59 43.12 48.40
N VAL A 263 -5.68 42.68 49.04
CA VAL A 263 -5.68 41.62 50.05
C VAL A 263 -5.56 40.25 49.37
N VAL A 264 -4.60 39.44 49.84
CA VAL A 264 -4.29 38.10 49.31
C VAL A 264 -4.89 37.03 50.23
N ASP A 265 -6.09 36.55 49.91
CA ASP A 265 -6.84 35.56 50.72
C ASP A 265 -6.25 34.13 50.72
N THR A 266 -5.29 33.83 49.83
CA THR A 266 -4.74 32.48 49.63
C THR A 266 -3.54 32.14 50.53
N VAL A 267 -3.12 33.05 51.43
CA VAL A 267 -2.01 32.79 52.36
C VAL A 267 -2.56 32.22 53.68
N HIS A 268 -2.20 30.98 54.00
CA HIS A 268 -2.58 30.33 55.25
C HIS A 268 -1.41 30.34 56.23
N SER A 269 -1.64 30.84 57.45
CA SER A 269 -0.66 30.85 58.54
C SER A 269 -1.03 29.83 59.61
N MET A 270 -0.06 29.06 60.10
CA MET A 270 -0.25 28.13 61.20
C MET A 270 0.99 28.11 62.11
N THR A 271 0.78 27.93 63.41
CA THR A 271 1.86 27.74 64.39
C THR A 271 2.03 26.25 64.69
N ILE A 272 3.21 25.70 64.39
CA ILE A 272 3.57 24.32 64.69
C ILE A 272 4.76 24.31 65.65
N LYS A 273 4.68 23.53 66.74
CA LYS A 273 5.78 23.35 67.70
C LYS A 273 6.64 22.16 67.33
N PHE A 274 7.94 22.40 67.09
CA PHE A 274 8.93 21.36 66.80
C PHE A 274 9.89 21.20 67.99
N SER A 275 10.32 19.96 68.26
CA SER A 275 11.37 19.64 69.27
C SER A 275 12.45 18.80 68.60
N GLY A 276 13.71 19.19 68.72
CA GLY A 276 14.82 18.53 68.02
C GLY A 276 16.18 19.17 68.31
N THR A 277 17.21 18.67 67.64
CA THR A 277 18.58 19.20 67.75
C THR A 277 18.76 20.46 66.90
N ILE A 278 19.83 21.22 67.17
CA ILE A 278 20.19 22.41 66.39
C ILE A 278 20.37 22.07 64.90
N GLU A 279 20.99 20.94 64.58
CA GLU A 279 21.21 20.51 63.19
C GLU A 279 19.89 20.15 62.48
N GLN A 280 18.93 19.54 63.19
CA GLN A 280 17.59 19.29 62.63
C GLN A 280 16.84 20.59 62.35
N PHE A 281 16.96 21.59 63.24
CA PHE A 281 16.37 22.91 62.99
C PHE A 281 17.02 23.62 61.82
N LYS A 282 18.36 23.57 61.67
CA LYS A 282 19.04 24.13 60.48
C LYS A 282 18.53 23.51 59.18
N ALA A 283 18.39 22.19 59.12
CA ALA A 283 17.88 21.50 57.94
C ALA A 283 16.42 21.89 57.62
N LEU A 284 15.57 22.03 58.65
CA LEU A 284 14.18 22.45 58.49
C LEU A 284 14.08 23.88 57.96
N LEU A 285 14.87 24.82 58.51
CA LEU A 285 14.90 26.20 58.04
C LEU A 285 15.42 26.28 56.60
N GLN A 286 16.47 25.53 56.28
CA GLN A 286 17.01 25.46 54.93
C GLN A 286 15.99 24.88 53.94
N TYR A 287 15.19 23.90 54.35
CA TYR A 287 14.08 23.38 53.55
C TYR A 287 12.98 24.44 53.33
N ALA A 288 12.59 25.17 54.39
CA ALA A 288 11.62 26.25 54.29
C ALA A 288 12.09 27.35 53.32
N GLU A 289 13.36 27.77 53.42
CA GLU A 289 13.97 28.73 52.49
C GLU A 289 14.03 28.21 51.05
N SER A 290 14.36 26.93 50.87
CA SER A 290 14.44 26.30 49.53
C SER A 290 13.08 26.19 48.85
N ASN A 291 12.00 26.12 49.63
CA ASN A 291 10.62 26.01 49.16
C ASN A 291 9.82 27.32 49.28
N ASN A 292 10.48 28.44 49.60
CA ASN A 292 9.86 29.77 49.76
C ASN A 292 8.71 29.79 50.80
N ILE A 293 8.85 29.02 51.87
CA ILE A 293 7.94 29.04 53.01
C ILE A 293 8.44 30.09 54.00
N SER A 294 7.63 31.11 54.26
CA SER A 294 7.92 32.12 55.27
C SER A 294 7.85 31.50 56.67
N TYR A 295 8.85 31.76 57.50
CA TYR A 295 8.92 31.27 58.88
C TYR A 295 9.35 32.38 59.83
N GLU A 296 8.88 32.32 61.07
CA GLU A 296 9.34 33.18 62.15
C GLU A 296 9.57 32.36 63.42
N ARG A 297 10.57 32.75 64.21
CA ARG A 297 10.78 32.15 65.52
C ARG A 297 9.89 32.86 66.53
N VAL A 298 8.79 32.21 66.89
CA VAL A 298 7.94 32.65 68.00
C VAL A 298 8.66 32.33 69.32
N LYS A 299 8.84 33.34 70.17
CA LYS A 299 9.44 33.22 71.51
C LYS A 299 8.40 32.82 72.55
#